data_AF-A0A1F9N6S9-F1
#
_entry.id   AF-A0A1F9N6S9-F1
#
_cell.length_a   1.000
_cell.length_b   1.000
_cell.length_c   1.000
_cell.angle_alpha   90.00
_cell.angle_beta   90.00
_cell.angle_gamma   90.00
#
_symmetry.space_group_name_H-M   'P 1'
#
loop_
_entity.id
_entity.type
_entity.pdbx_description
1 polymer ?
#
loop_
_entity_poly.entity_id
_entity_poly.type
_entity_poly.pdbx_seq_one_letter_code
_entity_poly.pdbx_strand_id
1 'polypeptide(L)'
;MGTVLPNAWLPGFLSASLYQGPMKSVCTPLLNCYACPSALLSCPIGTLQHFAAAGKVSWYAVGTLSVIGASVGRMTCGTLCPFGALQDLLYKFRGWKASLPHWTRYLRYAVLAGLVFVIPYITRESWFSKLCPVGTLMGGLPWVTMNAGVRSMVRSLFWVKVAILLFFVTTSTMAKRPFCRAACPLGAIFSLFNKASFLQLAWDPDTCTKCGKCQVICPVDIRPDRNPTDPDCLRCLDCTLCPSLKLTTVFHRQPFGGTVFPAPVVGSAPGASAN
;
A
#
# COMPACT_ATOMS: atom_id res chain seq x y z
N MET A 1 -7.48 6.96 14.07
CA MET A 1 -7.41 8.37 13.63
C MET A 1 -6.93 8.57 12.19
N GLY A 2 -6.05 7.73 11.63
CA GLY A 2 -5.44 7.99 10.31
C GLY A 2 -6.32 7.91 9.06
N THR A 3 -7.48 7.24 9.11
CA THR A 3 -8.43 7.18 7.98
C THR A 3 -9.32 8.43 7.89
N VAL A 4 -9.54 9.11 9.02
CA VAL A 4 -10.53 10.18 9.15
C VAL A 4 -9.98 11.51 8.65
N LEU A 5 -8.75 11.88 9.06
CA LEU A 5 -8.15 13.17 8.70
C LEU A 5 -8.06 13.42 7.18
N PRO A 6 -7.60 12.47 6.34
CA PRO A 6 -7.51 12.70 4.90
C PRO A 6 -8.86 12.84 4.18
N ASN A 7 -9.93 12.35 4.80
CA ASN A 7 -11.29 12.29 4.25
C ASN A 7 -12.33 13.00 5.13
N ALA A 8 -11.91 14.01 5.90
CA ALA A 8 -12.78 14.65 6.89
C ALA A 8 -13.76 15.70 6.28
N TRP A 9 -13.76 15.92 4.96
CA TRP A 9 -14.68 16.87 4.32
C TRP A 9 -16.07 16.27 4.12
N LEU A 10 -16.85 16.20 5.19
CA LEU A 10 -18.23 15.73 5.16
C LEU A 10 -19.19 16.57 4.28
N PRO A 11 -19.04 17.90 4.13
CA PRO A 11 -19.94 18.70 3.30
C PRO A 11 -19.98 18.26 1.83
N GLY A 12 -18.90 17.66 1.30
CA GLY A 12 -18.87 17.19 -0.08
C GLY A 12 -19.91 16.09 -0.39
N PHE A 13 -20.32 15.30 0.61
CA PHE A 13 -21.38 14.30 0.47
C PHE A 13 -22.80 14.88 0.50
N LEU A 14 -22.98 16.09 1.03
CA LEU A 14 -24.28 16.76 1.09
C LEU A 14 -24.45 17.74 -0.08
N SER A 15 -23.39 18.45 -0.42
CA SER A 15 -23.38 19.50 -1.46
C SER A 15 -23.03 18.98 -2.85
N ALA A 16 -22.71 17.69 -2.99
CA ALA A 16 -22.22 17.06 -4.24
C ALA A 16 -21.07 17.85 -4.89
N SER A 17 -20.23 18.50 -4.08
CA SER A 17 -19.15 19.39 -4.51
C SER A 17 -17.80 18.83 -4.09
N LEU A 18 -16.77 19.16 -4.87
CA LEU A 18 -15.39 18.79 -4.59
C LEU A 18 -14.70 19.91 -3.82
N TYR A 19 -13.97 19.55 -2.77
CA TYR A 19 -13.12 20.50 -2.06
C TYR A 19 -11.95 20.94 -2.95
N GLN A 20 -11.84 22.25 -3.19
CA GLN A 20 -10.78 22.88 -3.99
C GLN A 20 -9.87 23.79 -3.16
N GLY A 21 -9.94 23.69 -1.83
CA GLY A 21 -9.13 24.54 -0.95
C GLY A 21 -7.65 24.12 -0.86
N PRO A 22 -6.83 24.89 -0.13
CA PRO A 22 -5.37 24.73 -0.12
C PRO A 22 -4.90 23.39 0.43
N MET A 23 -5.67 22.75 1.33
CA MET A 23 -5.33 21.43 1.86
C MET A 23 -5.22 20.36 0.76
N LYS A 24 -5.89 20.54 -0.39
CA LYS A 24 -5.80 19.59 -1.51
C LYS A 24 -4.40 19.51 -2.11
N SER A 25 -3.58 20.55 -1.93
CA SER A 25 -2.18 20.56 -2.38
C SER A 25 -1.30 19.58 -1.60
N VAL A 26 -1.69 19.20 -0.37
CA VAL A 26 -0.88 18.37 0.51
C VAL A 26 -1.06 16.89 0.17
N CYS A 27 0.05 16.21 -0.14
CA CYS A 27 0.05 14.79 -0.49
C CYS A 27 -0.12 13.91 0.76
N THR A 28 -1.07 12.96 0.69
CA THR A 28 -1.21 11.95 1.74
C THR A 28 -0.22 10.80 1.55
N PRO A 29 0.12 10.05 2.61
CA PRO A 29 0.86 8.79 2.46
C PRO A 29 -0.03 7.62 2.02
N LEU A 30 -1.18 7.90 1.41
CA LEU A 30 -2.25 6.95 1.14
C LEU A 30 -2.78 7.15 -0.29
N LEU A 31 -3.52 6.16 -0.79
CA LEU A 31 -4.27 6.36 -2.02
C LEU A 31 -5.51 7.20 -1.68
N ASN A 32 -5.53 8.45 -2.11
CA ASN A 32 -6.63 9.38 -1.86
C ASN A 32 -7.12 10.03 -3.16
N CYS A 33 -8.27 9.61 -3.69
CA CYS A 33 -8.72 10.03 -5.02
C CYS A 33 -9.08 11.52 -5.07
N TYR A 34 -8.63 12.23 -6.11
CA TYR A 34 -8.99 13.65 -6.31
C TYR A 34 -10.50 13.87 -6.46
N ALA A 35 -11.18 12.96 -7.16
CA ALA A 35 -12.61 12.99 -7.41
C ALA A 35 -13.46 12.43 -6.23
N CYS A 36 -12.85 12.19 -5.07
CA CYS A 36 -13.60 11.81 -3.88
C CYS A 36 -14.17 13.07 -3.21
N PRO A 37 -15.50 13.12 -2.96
CA PRO A 37 -16.14 14.30 -2.37
C PRO A 37 -15.64 14.59 -0.95
N SER A 38 -15.19 13.57 -0.21
CA SER A 38 -14.67 13.74 1.15
C SER A 38 -13.17 14.00 1.25
N ALA A 39 -12.42 13.89 0.15
CA ALA A 39 -10.97 13.99 0.19
C ALA A 39 -10.50 15.44 0.37
N LEU A 40 -9.91 15.74 1.54
CA LEU A 40 -9.26 17.03 1.83
C LEU A 40 -7.88 17.13 1.20
N LEU A 41 -7.18 16.01 1.11
CA LEU A 41 -5.78 15.91 0.70
C LEU A 41 -5.65 15.21 -0.66
N SER A 42 -4.48 15.24 -1.29
CA SER A 42 -4.26 14.67 -2.64
C SER A 42 -3.68 13.25 -2.66
N CYS A 43 -3.87 12.59 -3.81
CA CYS A 43 -3.21 11.33 -4.15
C CYS A 43 -1.76 11.61 -4.56
N PRO A 44 -0.75 11.07 -3.84
CA PRO A 44 0.63 11.23 -4.27
C PRO A 44 0.89 10.54 -5.63
N ILE A 45 0.25 9.40 -5.89
CA ILE A 45 0.37 8.69 -7.18
C ILE A 45 -0.27 9.51 -8.30
N GLY A 46 -1.44 10.12 -8.06
CA GLY A 46 -2.09 10.98 -9.05
C GLY A 46 -1.23 12.20 -9.40
N THR A 47 -0.63 12.82 -8.39
CA THR A 47 0.33 13.92 -8.59
C THR A 47 1.54 13.46 -9.39
N LEU A 48 2.15 12.32 -9.04
CA LEU A 48 3.26 11.76 -9.82
C LEU A 48 2.89 11.53 -11.29
N GLN A 49 1.71 10.98 -11.56
CA GLN A 49 1.23 10.75 -12.92
C GLN A 49 0.99 12.04 -13.70
N HIS A 50 0.39 13.05 -13.07
CA HIS A 50 0.12 14.34 -13.71
C HIS A 50 1.43 15.01 -14.16
N PHE A 51 2.45 15.01 -13.30
CA PHE A 51 3.75 15.55 -13.66
C PHE A 51 4.49 14.66 -14.68
N ALA A 52 4.41 13.33 -14.55
CA ALA A 52 4.99 12.41 -15.54
C ALA A 52 4.38 12.60 -16.93
N ALA A 53 3.07 12.83 -17.01
CA ALA A 53 2.38 13.18 -18.25
C ALA A 53 2.88 14.52 -18.82
N ALA A 54 3.25 15.48 -17.98
CA ALA A 54 3.89 16.73 -18.40
C ALA A 54 5.40 16.60 -18.70
N GLY A 55 5.99 15.39 -18.62
CA GLY A 55 7.42 15.15 -18.80
C GLY A 55 8.29 15.71 -17.67
N LYS A 56 7.70 16.03 -16.51
CA LYS A 56 8.39 16.57 -15.33
C LYS A 56 8.30 15.60 -14.17
N VAL A 57 9.24 15.69 -13.23
CA VAL A 57 9.18 14.91 -11.98
C VAL A 57 8.64 15.81 -10.87
N SER A 58 7.62 15.34 -10.15
CA SER A 58 7.12 16.03 -8.96
C SER A 58 8.04 15.78 -7.77
N TRP A 59 9.06 16.64 -7.60
CA TRP A 59 9.97 16.57 -6.45
C TRP A 59 9.24 16.67 -5.12
N TYR A 60 8.13 17.40 -5.07
CA TYR A 60 7.27 17.48 -3.88
C TYR A 60 6.65 16.13 -3.51
N ALA A 61 6.02 15.43 -4.47
CA ALA A 61 5.42 14.12 -4.21
C ALA A 61 6.47 13.07 -3.88
N VAL A 62 7.59 13.05 -4.61
CA VAL A 62 8.72 12.15 -4.34
C VAL A 62 9.31 12.42 -2.96
N GLY A 63 9.56 13.69 -2.61
CA GLY A 63 10.11 14.07 -1.31
C GLY A 63 9.19 13.67 -0.16
N THR A 64 7.89 13.96 -0.27
CA THR A 64 6.91 13.60 0.76
C THR A 64 6.82 12.08 0.94
N LEU A 65 6.75 11.31 -0.15
CA LEU A 65 6.77 9.85 -0.08
C LEU A 65 8.09 9.31 0.48
N SER A 66 9.22 9.93 0.16
CA SER A 66 10.54 9.51 0.64
C SER A 66 10.70 9.77 2.12
N VAL A 67 10.29 10.94 2.64
CA VAL A 67 10.37 11.27 4.06
C VAL A 67 9.48 10.33 4.89
N ILE A 68 8.25 10.10 4.44
CA ILE A 68 7.31 9.22 5.14
C ILE A 68 7.80 7.76 5.03
N GLY A 69 8.17 7.33 3.83
CA GLY A 69 8.70 6.00 3.58
C GLY A 69 9.96 5.72 4.39
N ALA A 70 10.90 6.67 4.47
CA ALA A 70 12.09 6.56 5.30
C ALA A 70 11.78 6.59 6.80
N SER A 71 10.74 7.29 7.23
CA SER A 71 10.37 7.31 8.66
C SER A 71 9.72 6.00 9.10
N VAL A 72 8.64 5.60 8.43
CA VAL A 72 7.76 4.52 8.89
C VAL A 72 7.75 3.28 7.99
N GLY A 73 8.42 3.34 6.83
CA GLY A 73 8.37 2.29 5.83
C GLY A 73 6.96 2.15 5.26
N ARG A 74 6.47 0.92 5.22
CA ARG A 74 5.14 0.59 4.71
C ARG A 74 4.01 0.59 5.76
N MET A 75 4.29 1.05 6.98
CA MET A 75 3.35 1.05 8.12
C MET A 75 2.02 1.76 7.82
N THR A 76 2.05 2.83 7.02
CA THR A 76 0.84 3.57 6.62
C THR A 76 -0.16 2.70 5.86
N CYS A 77 0.33 1.74 5.07
CA CYS A 77 -0.53 0.77 4.38
C CYS A 77 -1.12 -0.26 5.35
N GLY A 78 -0.40 -0.60 6.43
CA GLY A 78 -0.82 -1.52 7.47
C GLY A 78 -1.97 -0.96 8.32
N THR A 79 -1.81 0.27 8.82
CA THR A 79 -2.65 0.85 9.88
C THR A 79 -3.58 1.98 9.44
N LEU A 80 -3.20 2.77 8.43
CA LEU A 80 -3.95 3.99 8.05
C LEU A 80 -4.81 3.82 6.80
N CYS A 81 -4.56 2.81 5.97
CA CYS A 81 -5.23 2.65 4.67
C CYS A 81 -6.66 2.10 4.82
N PRO A 82 -7.71 2.86 4.45
CA PRO A 82 -9.10 2.40 4.58
C PRO A 82 -9.39 1.21 3.65
N PHE A 83 -8.78 1.20 2.46
CA PHE A 83 -8.91 0.09 1.53
C PHE A 83 -8.18 -1.18 2.00
N GLY A 84 -7.12 -1.03 2.80
CA GLY A 84 -6.46 -2.15 3.46
C GLY A 84 -7.35 -2.78 4.52
N ALA A 85 -7.93 -1.94 5.38
CA ALA A 85 -8.88 -2.39 6.40
C ALA A 85 -10.13 -3.06 5.79
N LEU A 86 -10.64 -2.54 4.67
CA LEU A 86 -11.73 -3.16 3.94
C LEU A 86 -11.38 -4.57 3.44
N GLN A 87 -10.17 -4.76 2.88
CA GLN A 87 -9.72 -6.08 2.43
C GLN A 87 -9.58 -7.07 3.60
N ASP A 88 -9.10 -6.61 4.77
CA ASP A 88 -9.01 -7.47 5.96
C ASP A 88 -10.38 -7.85 6.50
N LEU A 89 -11.34 -6.91 6.46
CA LEU A 89 -12.73 -7.17 6.83
C LEU A 89 -13.39 -8.18 5.87
N LEU A 90 -13.18 -8.02 4.55
CA LEU A 90 -13.67 -8.95 3.53
C LEU A 90 -13.08 -10.35 3.67
N TYR A 91 -11.80 -10.46 4.03
CA TYR A 91 -11.14 -11.75 4.26
C TYR A 91 -11.70 -12.50 5.48
N LYS A 92 -12.32 -11.80 6.44
CA LYS A 92 -13.01 -12.43 7.58
C LYS A 92 -14.30 -13.13 7.16
N PHE A 93 -14.83 -12.81 5.97
CA PHE A 93 -16.04 -13.44 5.47
C PHE A 93 -15.81 -14.94 5.22
N ARG A 94 -16.82 -15.76 5.52
CA ARG A 94 -16.71 -17.21 5.46
C ARG A 94 -16.74 -17.67 3.99
N GLY A 95 -15.59 -18.07 3.46
CA GLY A 95 -15.42 -18.50 2.07
C GLY A 95 -14.17 -19.36 1.87
N TRP A 96 -13.92 -19.73 0.61
CA TRP A 96 -12.73 -20.48 0.22
C TRP A 96 -11.49 -19.60 0.35
N LYS A 97 -10.57 -19.99 1.24
CA LYS A 97 -9.29 -19.32 1.44
C LYS A 97 -8.24 -19.87 0.49
N ALA A 98 -7.57 -18.97 -0.24
CA ALA A 98 -6.47 -19.25 -1.14
C ALA A 98 -5.26 -18.37 -0.78
N SER A 99 -4.05 -18.91 -0.97
CA SER A 99 -2.83 -18.13 -0.90
C SER A 99 -2.50 -17.53 -2.27
N LEU A 100 -2.04 -16.27 -2.29
CA LEU A 100 -1.53 -15.68 -3.53
C LEU A 100 -0.15 -16.27 -3.84
N PRO A 101 0.14 -16.60 -5.11
CA PRO A 101 1.45 -17.09 -5.47
C PRO A 101 2.50 -16.00 -5.35
N HIS A 102 3.72 -16.37 -4.94
CA HIS A 102 4.80 -15.44 -4.58
C HIS A 102 5.22 -14.50 -5.70
N TRP A 103 5.02 -14.85 -6.97
CA TRP A 103 5.38 -14.00 -8.11
C TRP A 103 4.50 -12.75 -8.22
N THR A 104 3.26 -12.80 -7.70
CA THR A 104 2.32 -11.67 -7.76
C THR A 104 2.84 -10.43 -7.05
N ARG A 105 3.75 -10.57 -6.08
CA ARG A 105 4.38 -9.43 -5.41
C ARG A 105 5.19 -8.54 -6.35
N TYR A 106 5.62 -9.06 -7.51
CA TYR A 106 6.37 -8.29 -8.50
C TYR A 106 5.46 -7.50 -9.44
N LEU A 107 4.19 -7.91 -9.60
CA LEU A 107 3.22 -7.23 -10.47
C LEU A 107 3.03 -5.76 -10.09
N ARG A 108 3.15 -5.41 -8.80
CA ARG A 108 2.99 -4.01 -8.36
C ARG A 108 4.10 -3.11 -8.90
N TYR A 109 5.30 -3.65 -9.15
CA TYR A 109 6.39 -2.91 -9.77
C TYR A 109 6.16 -2.76 -11.27
N ALA A 110 5.58 -3.77 -11.93
CA ALA A 110 5.11 -3.65 -13.31
C ALA A 110 4.00 -2.60 -13.44
N VAL A 111 3.04 -2.55 -12.49
CA VAL A 111 2.00 -1.51 -12.42
C VAL A 111 2.62 -0.13 -12.17
N LEU A 112 3.59 -0.02 -11.27
CA LEU A 112 4.30 1.24 -11.03
C LEU A 112 5.04 1.71 -12.30
N ALA A 113 5.89 0.88 -12.89
CA ALA A 113 6.64 1.26 -14.10
C ALA A 113 5.71 1.55 -15.29
N GLY A 114 4.77 0.65 -15.57
CA GLY A 114 3.85 0.76 -16.71
C GLY A 114 2.79 1.83 -16.53
N LEU A 115 1.89 1.67 -15.55
CA LEU A 115 0.68 2.50 -15.41
C LEU A 115 0.93 3.87 -14.76
N VAL A 116 2.00 4.03 -13.96
CA VAL A 116 2.32 5.31 -13.31
C VAL A 116 3.32 6.14 -14.09
N PHE A 117 4.30 5.54 -14.77
CA PHE A 117 5.34 6.27 -15.50
C PHE A 117 5.24 6.15 -17.02
N VAL A 118 5.39 4.94 -17.58
CA VAL A 118 5.51 4.73 -19.04
C VAL A 118 4.25 5.17 -19.79
N ILE A 119 3.07 4.71 -19.37
CA ILE A 119 1.82 4.99 -20.06
C ILE A 119 1.47 6.49 -19.99
N PRO A 120 1.48 7.15 -18.81
CA PRO A 120 1.22 8.60 -18.76
C PRO A 120 2.22 9.43 -19.55
N TYR A 121 3.48 9.00 -19.64
CA TYR A 121 4.50 9.68 -20.45
C TYR A 121 4.15 9.65 -21.96
N ILE A 122 3.63 8.52 -22.45
CA ILE A 122 3.26 8.36 -23.87
C ILE A 122 1.89 8.98 -24.17
N THR A 123 0.87 8.63 -23.39
CA THR A 123 -0.53 9.02 -23.67
C THR A 123 -0.89 10.39 -23.13
N ARG A 124 0.00 11.03 -22.35
CA ARG A 124 -0.21 12.32 -21.66
C ARG A 124 -1.43 12.31 -20.73
N GLU A 125 -1.80 11.13 -20.23
CA GLU A 125 -3.06 10.89 -19.51
C GLU A 125 -2.82 10.04 -18.25
N SER A 126 -3.54 10.32 -17.16
CA SER A 126 -3.33 9.65 -15.87
C SER A 126 -4.12 8.34 -15.76
N TRP A 127 -3.62 7.27 -16.39
CA TRP A 127 -4.33 5.97 -16.50
C TRP A 127 -4.59 5.28 -15.16
N PHE A 128 -3.57 5.10 -14.30
CA PHE A 128 -3.78 4.51 -12.97
C PHE A 128 -4.85 5.24 -12.16
N SER A 129 -4.86 6.58 -12.14
CA SER A 129 -5.90 7.35 -11.43
C SER A 129 -7.31 7.11 -11.99
N LYS A 130 -7.46 6.78 -13.28
CA LYS A 130 -8.74 6.40 -13.90
C LYS A 130 -9.17 4.97 -13.56
N LEU A 131 -8.22 4.04 -13.38
CA LEU A 131 -8.48 2.60 -13.15
C LEU A 131 -8.37 2.16 -11.68
N CYS A 132 -7.92 3.03 -10.78
CA CYS A 132 -7.66 2.69 -9.39
C CYS A 132 -8.94 2.22 -8.68
N PRO A 133 -8.97 1.00 -8.10
CA PRO A 133 -10.16 0.47 -7.42
C PRO A 133 -10.54 1.31 -6.19
N VAL A 134 -9.54 1.87 -5.49
CA VAL A 134 -9.77 2.79 -4.36
C VAL A 134 -10.51 4.04 -4.83
N GLY A 135 -10.12 4.59 -5.98
CA GLY A 135 -10.77 5.75 -6.57
C GLY A 135 -12.18 5.46 -7.05
N THR A 136 -12.43 4.27 -7.62
CA THR A 136 -13.77 3.82 -7.99
C THR A 136 -14.68 3.70 -6.78
N LEU A 137 -14.20 3.10 -5.69
CA LEU A 137 -15.00 2.88 -4.49
C LEU A 137 -15.29 4.17 -3.73
N MET A 138 -14.27 4.98 -3.46
CA MET A 138 -14.39 6.16 -2.60
C MET A 138 -14.87 7.42 -3.34
N GLY A 139 -14.59 7.54 -4.63
CA GLY A 139 -14.98 8.72 -5.43
C GLY A 139 -15.96 8.38 -6.54
N GLY A 140 -15.60 7.44 -7.42
CA GLY A 140 -16.34 7.15 -8.64
C GLY A 140 -17.80 6.74 -8.40
N LEU A 141 -18.05 5.85 -7.44
CA LEU A 141 -19.41 5.41 -7.10
C LEU A 141 -20.24 6.54 -6.47
N PRO A 142 -19.81 7.19 -5.36
CA PRO A 142 -20.53 8.33 -4.80
C PRO A 142 -20.81 9.45 -5.80
N TRP A 143 -19.82 9.78 -6.65
CA TRP A 143 -19.95 10.88 -7.60
C TRP A 143 -21.02 10.61 -8.67
N VAL A 144 -21.12 9.36 -9.15
CA VAL A 144 -22.15 8.94 -10.13
C VAL A 144 -23.51 8.73 -9.46
N THR A 145 -23.55 8.37 -8.17
CA THR A 145 -24.82 8.26 -7.44
C THR A 145 -25.43 9.62 -7.14
N MET A 146 -24.60 10.60 -6.81
CA MET A 146 -25.03 11.94 -6.38
C MET A 146 -25.25 12.94 -7.52
N ASN A 147 -24.52 12.84 -8.63
CA ASN A 147 -24.62 13.79 -9.74
C ASN A 147 -25.25 13.17 -11.00
N ALA A 148 -26.49 13.56 -11.31
CA ALA A 148 -27.21 13.09 -12.50
C ALA A 148 -26.49 13.45 -13.81
N GLY A 149 -25.84 14.61 -13.88
CA GLY A 149 -25.07 15.04 -15.07
C GLY A 149 -23.89 14.11 -15.39
N VAL A 150 -23.22 13.57 -14.37
CA VAL A 150 -22.09 12.65 -14.56
C VAL A 150 -22.59 11.25 -14.93
N ARG A 151 -23.79 10.87 -14.46
CA ARG A 151 -24.42 9.59 -14.83
C ARG A 151 -24.64 9.48 -16.34
N SER A 152 -24.94 10.58 -17.02
CA SER A 152 -25.07 10.62 -18.49
C SER A 152 -23.74 10.43 -19.23
N MET A 153 -22.59 10.70 -18.57
CA MET A 153 -21.25 10.53 -19.13
C MET A 153 -20.63 9.17 -18.79
N VAL A 154 -21.39 8.27 -18.16
CA VAL A 154 -20.95 6.91 -17.84
C VAL A 154 -20.78 6.13 -19.15
N ARG A 155 -19.54 5.96 -19.56
CA ARG A 155 -19.14 5.22 -20.76
C ARG A 155 -18.52 3.86 -20.38
N SER A 156 -18.10 3.09 -21.38
CA SER A 156 -17.46 1.77 -21.21
C SER A 156 -16.33 1.75 -20.17
N LEU A 157 -15.53 2.82 -20.08
CA LEU A 157 -14.43 2.92 -19.10
C LEU A 157 -14.89 2.84 -17.64
N PHE A 158 -16.12 3.29 -17.34
CA PHE A 158 -16.69 3.18 -15.99
C PHE A 158 -16.93 1.72 -15.60
N TRP A 159 -17.44 0.90 -16.54
CA TRP A 159 -17.66 -0.52 -16.30
C TRP A 159 -16.36 -1.28 -16.12
N VAL A 160 -15.32 -0.93 -16.88
CA VAL A 160 -13.97 -1.51 -16.70
C VAL A 160 -13.44 -1.27 -15.28
N LYS A 161 -13.50 -0.03 -14.76
CA LYS A 161 -13.02 0.25 -13.40
C LYS A 161 -13.87 -0.40 -12.30
N VAL A 162 -15.18 -0.58 -12.53
CA VAL A 162 -16.06 -1.32 -11.63
C VAL A 162 -15.71 -2.82 -11.66
N ALA A 163 -15.44 -3.39 -12.83
CA ALA A 163 -15.00 -4.78 -12.95
C ALA A 163 -13.65 -5.01 -12.22
N ILE A 164 -12.69 -4.09 -12.34
CA ILE A 164 -11.42 -4.15 -11.58
C ILE A 164 -11.67 -4.08 -10.07
N LEU A 165 -12.57 -3.18 -9.62
CA LEU A 165 -12.95 -3.10 -8.21
C LEU A 165 -13.56 -4.41 -7.73
N LEU A 166 -14.54 -4.96 -8.47
CA LEU A 166 -15.18 -6.22 -8.14
C LEU A 166 -14.18 -7.37 -8.09
N PHE A 167 -13.26 -7.44 -9.05
CA PHE A 167 -12.18 -8.43 -9.05
C PHE A 167 -11.33 -8.36 -7.77
N PHE A 168 -10.90 -7.17 -7.33
CA PHE A 168 -10.14 -7.05 -6.09
C PHE A 168 -10.98 -7.31 -4.85
N VAL A 169 -12.26 -6.92 -4.84
CA VAL A 169 -13.18 -7.19 -3.72
C VAL A 169 -13.43 -8.69 -3.57
N THR A 170 -13.73 -9.40 -4.67
CA THR A 170 -13.97 -10.86 -4.65
C THR A 170 -12.70 -11.62 -4.31
N THR A 171 -11.55 -11.27 -4.89
CA THR A 171 -10.29 -11.92 -4.51
C THR A 171 -9.88 -11.63 -3.07
N SER A 172 -10.35 -10.53 -2.46
CA SER A 172 -10.08 -10.22 -1.04
C SER A 172 -10.86 -11.09 -0.06
N THR A 173 -11.96 -11.72 -0.48
CA THR A 173 -12.64 -12.71 0.36
C THR A 173 -11.86 -14.03 0.40
N MET A 174 -11.12 -14.33 -0.65
CA MET A 174 -10.32 -15.56 -0.76
C MET A 174 -8.90 -15.39 -0.23
N ALA A 175 -8.29 -14.22 -0.40
CA ALA A 175 -6.90 -13.99 -0.05
C ALA A 175 -6.67 -12.70 0.71
N LYS A 176 -5.66 -12.69 1.58
CA LYS A 176 -5.32 -11.51 2.39
C LYS A 176 -4.67 -10.42 1.52
N ARG A 177 -5.30 -9.24 1.50
CA ARG A 177 -4.82 -7.98 0.89
C ARG A 177 -4.28 -8.12 -0.56
N PRO A 178 -5.02 -8.71 -1.51
CA PRO A 178 -4.53 -9.00 -2.86
C PRO A 178 -4.10 -7.74 -3.62
N PHE A 179 -4.85 -6.64 -3.52
CA PHE A 179 -4.50 -5.40 -4.22
C PHE A 179 -3.19 -4.80 -3.70
N CYS A 180 -3.04 -4.76 -2.37
CA CYS A 180 -1.84 -4.21 -1.74
C CYS A 180 -0.59 -5.05 -2.09
N ARG A 181 -0.74 -6.36 -2.24
CA ARG A 181 0.35 -7.28 -2.57
C ARG A 181 0.70 -7.23 -4.06
N ALA A 182 -0.30 -7.23 -4.94
CA ALA A 182 -0.12 -7.46 -6.37
C ALA A 182 -0.16 -6.21 -7.25
N ALA A 183 -0.86 -5.14 -6.89
CA ALA A 183 -1.14 -4.06 -7.85
C ALA A 183 -0.94 -2.64 -7.32
N CYS A 184 -0.79 -2.44 -6.00
CA CYS A 184 -0.69 -1.10 -5.43
C CYS A 184 0.68 -0.45 -5.71
N PRO A 185 0.76 0.62 -6.54
CA PRO A 185 2.03 1.28 -6.86
C PRO A 185 2.59 2.03 -5.65
N LEU A 186 1.73 2.58 -4.79
CA LEU A 186 2.15 3.21 -3.53
C LEU A 186 2.83 2.20 -2.60
N GLY A 187 2.30 0.98 -2.54
CA GLY A 187 2.91 -0.12 -1.81
C GLY A 187 4.26 -0.54 -2.40
N ALA A 188 4.43 -0.44 -3.72
CA ALA A 188 5.70 -0.70 -4.38
C ALA A 188 6.77 0.32 -3.98
N ILE A 189 6.42 1.62 -3.95
CA ILE A 189 7.33 2.69 -3.52
C ILE A 189 7.74 2.50 -2.06
N PHE A 190 6.79 2.35 -1.14
CA PHE A 190 7.12 2.18 0.30
C PHE A 190 7.85 0.87 0.62
N SER A 191 7.69 -0.15 -0.22
CA SER A 191 8.42 -1.41 -0.09
C SER A 191 9.95 -1.22 -0.25
N LEU A 192 10.37 -0.27 -1.10
CA LEU A 192 11.79 0.06 -1.30
C LEU A 192 12.39 0.68 -0.03
N PHE A 193 11.62 1.49 0.69
CA PHE A 193 12.06 2.14 1.92
C PHE A 193 12.02 1.21 3.15
N ASN A 194 11.43 0.03 3.06
CA ASN A 194 11.22 -0.83 4.23
C ASN A 194 12.53 -1.37 4.84
N LYS A 195 13.59 -1.50 4.04
CA LYS A 195 14.93 -1.90 4.52
C LYS A 195 15.66 -0.75 5.20
N ALA A 196 15.48 0.47 4.71
CA ALA A 196 16.22 1.66 5.14
C ALA A 196 15.44 2.57 6.09
N SER A 197 14.23 2.18 6.50
CA SER A 197 13.37 3.04 7.31
C SER A 197 13.81 3.07 8.77
N PHE A 198 13.57 4.22 9.40
CA PHE A 198 13.89 4.51 10.79
C PHE A 198 13.25 3.52 11.75
N LEU A 199 11.94 3.24 11.60
CA LEU A 199 11.32 2.11 12.29
C LEU A 199 11.80 0.81 11.65
N GLN A 200 12.07 -0.24 12.42
CA GLN A 200 12.41 -1.57 11.93
C GLN A 200 11.76 -2.63 12.83
N LEU A 201 11.53 -3.82 12.28
CA LEU A 201 11.17 -4.97 13.11
C LEU A 201 12.47 -5.68 13.51
N ALA A 202 12.59 -6.05 14.78
CA ALA A 202 13.69 -6.87 15.26
C ALA A 202 13.16 -8.24 15.65
N TRP A 203 13.95 -9.25 15.35
CA TRP A 203 13.71 -10.64 15.72
C TRP A 203 14.88 -11.13 16.57
N ASP A 204 14.54 -11.83 17.65
CA ASP A 204 15.51 -12.47 18.52
C ASP A 204 15.46 -14.00 18.33
N PRO A 205 16.54 -14.63 17.85
CA PRO A 205 16.61 -16.07 17.67
C PRO A 205 16.60 -16.85 18.99
N ASP A 206 17.12 -16.27 20.08
CA ASP A 206 17.34 -16.99 21.34
C ASP A 206 16.02 -17.24 22.08
N THR A 207 15.10 -16.29 22.02
CA THR A 207 13.75 -16.45 22.57
C THR A 207 12.78 -17.19 21.63
N CYS A 208 13.18 -17.45 20.38
CA CYS A 208 12.26 -17.95 19.35
C CYS A 208 12.10 -19.48 19.37
N THR A 209 10.89 -19.95 19.65
CA THR A 209 10.53 -21.38 19.62
C THR A 209 10.24 -21.94 18.23
N LYS A 210 10.41 -21.16 17.15
CA LYS A 210 10.17 -21.54 15.75
C LYS A 210 8.77 -22.13 15.47
N CYS A 211 7.76 -21.75 16.27
CA CYS A 211 6.39 -22.28 16.16
C CYS A 211 5.59 -21.86 14.90
N GLY A 212 6.11 -20.96 14.06
CA GLY A 212 5.47 -20.53 12.81
C GLY A 212 4.24 -19.61 12.95
N LYS A 213 3.78 -19.31 14.18
CA LYS A 213 2.59 -18.48 14.42
C LYS A 213 2.69 -17.06 13.82
N CYS A 214 3.89 -16.48 13.80
CA CYS A 214 4.15 -15.16 13.21
C CYS A 214 3.90 -15.11 11.69
N GLN A 215 4.16 -16.20 10.97
CA GLN A 215 3.84 -16.31 9.54
C GLN A 215 2.33 -16.43 9.32
N VAL A 216 1.64 -17.26 10.11
CA VAL A 216 0.19 -17.49 9.98
C VAL A 216 -0.62 -16.22 10.21
N ILE A 217 -0.25 -15.42 11.21
CA ILE A 217 -0.94 -14.16 11.49
C ILE A 217 -0.64 -13.09 10.43
N CYS A 218 0.53 -13.15 9.77
CA CYS A 218 0.94 -12.15 8.82
C CYS A 218 -0.07 -11.98 7.67
N PRO A 219 -0.51 -10.74 7.37
CA PRO A 219 -1.42 -10.48 6.25
C PRO A 219 -0.77 -10.66 4.88
N VAL A 220 0.57 -10.61 4.82
CA VAL A 220 1.34 -10.70 3.59
C VAL A 220 2.23 -11.94 3.51
N ASP A 221 1.95 -12.96 4.33
CA ASP A 221 2.59 -14.30 4.30
C ASP A 221 4.12 -14.25 4.18
N ILE A 222 4.74 -13.31 4.90
CA ILE A 222 6.20 -13.27 5.06
C ILE A 222 6.59 -14.01 6.32
N ARG A 223 7.90 -14.23 6.49
CA ARG A 223 8.49 -14.91 7.65
C ARG A 223 9.35 -13.93 8.47
N PRO A 224 8.77 -13.21 9.44
CA PRO A 224 9.50 -12.25 10.28
C PRO A 224 10.61 -12.90 11.10
N ASP A 225 10.48 -14.20 11.40
CA ASP A 225 11.48 -15.06 12.06
C ASP A 225 12.72 -15.36 11.20
N ARG A 226 12.72 -15.01 9.91
CA ARG A 226 13.90 -15.15 9.04
C ARG A 226 14.38 -13.82 8.51
N ASN A 227 13.45 -12.98 8.06
CA ASN A 227 13.76 -11.69 7.46
C ASN A 227 12.82 -10.62 8.03
N PRO A 228 13.14 -10.05 9.21
CA PRO A 228 12.28 -9.05 9.84
C PRO A 228 12.23 -7.73 9.05
N THR A 229 13.24 -7.46 8.22
CA THR A 229 13.34 -6.30 7.33
C THR A 229 12.81 -6.56 5.91
N ASP A 230 11.91 -7.54 5.74
CA ASP A 230 11.38 -7.88 4.42
C ASP A 230 10.72 -6.67 3.73
N PRO A 231 11.02 -6.39 2.45
CA PRO A 231 10.43 -5.28 1.71
C PRO A 231 8.89 -5.37 1.62
N ASP A 232 8.31 -6.58 1.68
CA ASP A 232 6.86 -6.78 1.65
C ASP A 232 6.17 -6.51 3.00
N CYS A 233 6.92 -6.42 4.10
CA CYS A 233 6.37 -6.23 5.44
C CYS A 233 5.51 -4.96 5.53
N LEU A 234 4.22 -5.10 5.84
CA LEU A 234 3.33 -3.95 6.05
C LEU A 234 3.58 -3.21 7.36
N ARG A 235 4.36 -3.79 8.27
CA ARG A 235 4.60 -3.27 9.63
C ARG A 235 3.30 -2.98 10.38
N CYS A 236 2.32 -3.87 10.24
CA CYS A 236 1.06 -3.83 10.97
C CYS A 236 1.21 -4.17 12.46
N LEU A 237 2.35 -4.77 12.86
CA LEU A 237 2.67 -5.20 14.22
C LEU A 237 1.84 -6.37 14.76
N ASP A 238 0.95 -6.97 13.98
CA ASP A 238 0.19 -8.16 14.43
C ASP A 238 1.11 -9.30 14.91
N CYS A 239 2.31 -9.42 14.33
CA CYS A 239 3.31 -10.42 14.71
C CYS A 239 4.03 -10.14 16.04
N THR A 240 3.93 -8.94 16.63
CA THR A 240 4.56 -8.61 17.92
C THR A 240 3.84 -9.22 19.13
N LEU A 241 2.73 -9.95 18.89
CA LEU A 241 2.17 -10.88 19.87
C LEU A 241 3.17 -12.01 20.22
N CYS A 242 4.15 -12.27 19.34
CA CYS A 242 5.27 -13.13 19.63
C CYS A 242 6.33 -12.37 20.45
N PRO A 243 6.77 -12.89 21.61
CA PRO A 243 7.74 -12.20 22.47
C PRO A 243 9.10 -11.99 21.79
N SER A 244 9.44 -12.81 20.80
CA SER A 244 10.68 -12.73 20.01
C SER A 244 10.64 -11.67 18.90
N LEU A 245 9.54 -10.92 18.73
CA LEU A 245 9.39 -9.88 17.72
C LEU A 245 9.01 -8.56 18.36
N LYS A 246 9.87 -7.55 18.17
CA LYS A 246 9.65 -6.20 18.71
C LYS A 246 9.85 -5.14 17.64
N LEU A 247 9.07 -4.07 17.74
CA LEU A 247 9.33 -2.86 16.97
C LEU A 247 10.56 -2.17 17.55
N THR A 248 11.49 -1.78 16.68
CA THR A 248 12.69 -1.05 17.05
C THR A 248 12.94 0.10 16.09
N THR A 249 14.04 0.83 16.31
CA THR A 249 14.55 1.85 15.41
C THR A 249 15.91 1.45 14.85
N VAL A 250 16.34 2.09 13.75
CA VAL A 250 17.67 1.89 13.15
C VAL A 250 18.80 2.14 14.14
N PHE A 251 18.60 3.04 15.11
CA PHE A 251 19.58 3.36 16.15
C PHE A 251 19.63 2.31 17.26
N HIS A 252 18.50 1.66 17.56
CA HIS A 252 18.41 0.67 18.63
C HIS A 252 18.38 -0.75 18.05
N ARG A 253 19.46 -1.19 17.38
CA ARG A 253 19.51 -2.52 16.75
C ARG A 253 19.39 -3.70 17.74
N GLN A 254 19.55 -3.46 19.05
CA GLN A 254 19.42 -4.47 20.10
C GLN A 254 18.26 -4.16 21.07
N PRO A 255 17.00 -4.36 20.67
CA PRO A 255 15.83 -4.09 21.53
C PRO A 255 15.57 -5.20 22.57
N PHE A 256 16.36 -6.27 22.56
CA PHE A 256 16.19 -7.42 23.45
C PHE A 256 17.17 -7.47 24.62
N GLY A 257 18.19 -6.59 24.66
CA GLY A 257 19.17 -6.52 25.75
C GLY A 257 19.95 -7.83 25.92
N GLY A 258 21.05 -7.99 25.19
CA GLY A 258 21.92 -9.16 25.24
C GLY A 258 23.06 -9.04 24.24
N THR A 259 24.25 -9.44 24.67
CA THR A 259 25.57 -9.14 24.08
C THR A 259 25.74 -9.56 22.62
N VAL A 260 26.29 -8.62 21.83
CA VAL A 260 27.13 -8.76 20.62
C VAL A 260 27.01 -10.07 19.84
N PHE A 261 26.39 -10.04 18.65
CA PHE A 261 26.77 -10.90 17.52
C PHE A 261 26.71 -10.13 16.20
N PRO A 262 27.53 -10.52 15.20
CA PRO A 262 28.09 -9.64 14.20
C PRO A 262 27.12 -9.29 13.07
N ALA A 263 27.57 -8.32 12.28
CA ALA A 263 26.96 -7.74 11.08
C ALA A 263 26.22 -8.73 10.16
N PRO A 264 25.24 -8.23 9.37
CA PRO A 264 24.37 -9.06 8.53
C PRO A 264 25.18 -9.90 7.54
N VAL A 265 24.82 -11.18 7.43
CA VAL A 265 25.38 -12.09 6.43
C VAL A 265 25.01 -11.59 5.04
N VAL A 266 25.98 -10.94 4.39
CA VAL A 266 25.97 -10.64 2.96
C VAL A 266 26.27 -11.96 2.24
N GLY A 267 25.27 -12.47 1.50
CA GLY A 267 25.45 -13.33 0.34
C GLY A 267 26.00 -14.74 0.57
N SER A 268 25.18 -15.75 0.27
CA SER A 268 25.70 -16.93 -0.41
C SER A 268 24.75 -17.29 -1.56
N ALA A 269 25.29 -17.20 -2.77
CA ALA A 269 24.69 -17.72 -3.99
C ALA A 269 24.60 -19.26 -3.92
N PRO A 270 23.61 -19.91 -4.55
CA PRO A 270 23.63 -21.36 -4.70
C PRO A 270 24.61 -21.73 -5.83
N GLY A 271 25.72 -22.37 -5.48
CA GLY A 271 26.70 -22.87 -6.45
C GLY A 271 27.34 -24.17 -5.97
N ALA A 272 27.15 -25.22 -6.78
CA ALA A 272 27.87 -26.49 -6.83
C ALA A 272 27.60 -27.56 -5.74
N SER A 273 26.84 -28.59 -6.13
CA SER A 273 27.17 -29.97 -5.77
C SER A 273 27.42 -30.76 -7.06
N ALA A 274 28.70 -31.02 -7.34
CA ALA A 274 29.15 -32.13 -8.17
C ALA A 274 29.90 -33.08 -7.23
N ASN A 275 29.30 -34.23 -6.99
CA ASN A 275 29.90 -35.57 -6.80
C ASN A 275 28.82 -36.52 -6.30
#